data_AF-A0A7C3M5I5-F1
#
_entry.id   AF-A0A7C3M5I5-F1
#
_cell.length_a   1.000
_cell.length_b   1.000
_cell.length_c   1.000
_cell.angle_alpha   90.00
_cell.angle_beta   90.00
_cell.angle_gamma   90.00
#
_symmetry.space_group_name_H-M   'P 1'
#
loop_
_entity.id
_entity.type
_entity.pdbx_description
1 polymer ?
#
loop_
_entity_poly.entity_id
_entity_poly.type
_entity_poly.pdbx_seq_one_letter_code
_entity_poly.pdbx_strand_id
1 'polypeptide(L)' 'MKVIHILNELKYSGAEIMYVDAASLFQYKGCQLAVVSTAKNVGEFAPKFQEAGYEVF' A
#
# COMPACT_ATOMS: atom_id res chain seq x y z
N MET A 1 1.07 14.99 4.99
CA MET A 1 0.95 14.92 3.49
C MET A 1 0.19 13.67 3.12
N LYS A 2 -0.55 13.63 2.01
CA LYS A 2 -1.26 12.42 1.56
C LYS A 2 -0.49 11.75 0.42
N VAL A 3 -0.28 10.44 0.50
CA VAL A 3 0.42 9.64 -0.51
C VAL A 3 -0.51 8.51 -0.95
N ILE A 4 -0.63 8.33 -2.26
CA ILE A 4 -1.42 7.25 -2.86
C ILE A 4 -0.56 6.46 -3.83
N HIS A 5 -0.55 5.14 -3.69
CA HIS A 5 0.03 4.23 -4.66
C HIS A 5 -1.09 3.62 -5.50
N ILE A 6 -0.97 3.69 -6.83
CA ILE A 6 -1.92 3.08 -7.75
C ILE A 6 -1.19 1.92 -8.40
N LEU A 7 -1.63 0.70 -8.10
CA LEU A 7 -1.01 -0.55 -8.52
C LEU A 7 -2.04 -1.41 -9.26
N ASN A 8 -1.59 -2.41 -10.02
CA ASN A 8 -2.51 -3.24 -10.80
C ASN A 8 -3.38 -4.14 -9.91
N GLU A 9 -2.80 -5.21 -9.35
CA GLU A 9 -3.45 -6.12 -8.40
C GLU A 9 -2.46 -6.34 -7.25
N LEU A 10 -2.88 -6.17 -6.00
CA LEU A 10 -2.01 -6.24 -4.82
C LEU A 10 -1.60 -7.69 -4.54
N LYS A 11 -0.53 -8.13 -5.20
CA LYS A 11 0.06 -9.47 -5.06
C LYS A 11 1.45 -9.37 -4.44
N TYR A 12 2.02 -10.53 -4.08
CA TYR A 12 3.42 -10.60 -3.70
C TYR A 12 4.30 -10.19 -4.88
N SER A 13 4.83 -8.98 -4.81
CA SER A 13 5.71 -8.40 -5.81
C SER A 13 6.67 -7.41 -5.14
N GLY A 14 7.73 -7.03 -5.86
CA GLY A 14 8.73 -6.11 -5.35
C GLY A 14 8.16 -4.73 -4.98
N ALA A 15 7.17 -4.23 -5.73
CA ALA A 15 6.57 -2.92 -5.45
C ALA A 15 5.80 -2.93 -4.13
N GLU A 16 4.95 -3.93 -3.93
CA GLU A 16 4.11 -4.08 -2.75
C GLU A 16 4.94 -4.27 -1.48
N ILE A 17 5.95 -5.15 -1.53
CA ILE A 17 6.87 -5.37 -0.40
C ILE A 17 7.63 -4.08 -0.08
N MET A 18 8.18 -3.40 -1.08
CA MET A 18 8.95 -2.16 -0.89
C MET A 18 8.11 -1.06 -0.23
N TYR A 19 6.86 -0.85 -0.66
CA TYR A 19 6.01 0.21 -0.10
C TYR A 19 5.44 -0.13 1.26
N VAL A 20 5.19 -1.42 1.56
CA VAL A 20 4.84 -1.88 2.91
C VAL A 20 6.01 -1.68 3.86
N ASP A 21 7.24 -2.08 3.48
CA ASP A 21 8.42 -1.90 4.33
C ASP A 21 8.74 -0.41 4.57
N ALA A 22 8.53 0.44 3.56
CA ALA A 22 8.73 1.88 3.65
C ALA A 22 7.63 2.62 4.45
N ALA A 23 6.53 1.96 4.82
CA ALA A 23 5.37 2.62 5.45
C ALA A 23 5.75 3.42 6.71
N SER A 24 6.59 2.82 7.57
CA SER A 24 7.06 3.44 8.82
C SER A 24 7.82 4.74 8.57
N LEU A 25 8.60 4.84 7.49
CA LEU A 25 9.33 6.04 7.10
C LEU A 25 8.38 7.16 6.67
N PHE A 26 7.36 6.83 5.88
CA PHE A 26 6.34 7.81 5.48
C PHE A 26 5.52 8.30 6.67
N GLN A 27 5.13 7.40 7.56
CA GLN A 27 4.39 7.71 8.78
C GLN A 27 5.22 8.57 9.74
N TYR A 28 6.52 8.29 9.92
CA TYR A 28 7.44 9.13 10.68
C TYR A 28 7.50 10.57 10.13
N LYS A 29 7.34 10.74 8.81
CA LYS A 29 7.24 12.05 8.14
C LYS A 29 5.84 12.68 8.21
N GLY A 30 4.90 12.09 8.95
CA GLY A 30 3.53 12.58 9.07
C GLY A 30 2.69 12.39 7.80
N CYS A 31 2.99 11.36 7.00
CA CYS A 31 2.21 11.04 5.81
C CYS A 31 1.01 10.15 6.16
N GLN A 32 -0.11 10.39 5.49
CA GLN A 32 -1.25 9.49 5.43
C GLN A 32 -1.15 8.68 4.14
N LEU A 33 -1.34 7.38 4.24
CA LEU A 33 -1.01 6.41 3.20
C LEU A 33 -2.27 5.73 2.67
N ALA A 34 -2.39 5.63 1.35
CA ALA A 34 -3.44 4.89 0.67
C ALA A 34 -2.86 4.09 -0.51
N VAL A 35 -3.49 2.97 -0.84
CA VAL A 35 -3.18 2.16 -2.02
C VAL A 35 -4.47 1.81 -2.75
N VAL A 36 -4.42 1.84 -4.08
CA VAL A 36 -5.55 1.52 -4.96
C VAL A 36 -5.14 0.37 -5.88
N SER A 37 -5.97 -0.68 -5.93
CA SER A 37 -5.90 -1.71 -6.97
C SER A 37 -6.71 -1.26 -8.19
N THR A 38 -6.14 -1.37 -9.39
CA THR A 38 -6.88 -1.11 -10.65
C THR A 38 -7.46 -2.38 -11.29
N ALA A 39 -7.16 -3.55 -10.73
CA ALA A 39 -7.65 -4.84 -11.21
C ALA A 39 -9.05 -5.15 -10.69
N LYS A 40 -9.69 -6.17 -11.28
CA LYS A 40 -11.02 -6.65 -10.83
C LYS A 40 -10.99 -7.21 -9.41
N ASN A 41 -9.86 -7.79 -9.02
CA ASN A 41 -9.62 -8.28 -7.66
C ASN A 41 -8.64 -7.33 -6.98
N VAL A 42 -8.81 -7.10 -5.68
CA VAL A 42 -7.87 -6.28 -4.91
C VAL A 42 -6.50 -6.96 -4.82
N GLY A 43 -6.49 -8.28 -4.56
CA GLY A 43 -5.27 -9.10 -4.47
C GLY A 43 -4.96 -9.56 -3.04
N GLU A 44 -4.22 -10.67 -2.92
CA GLU A 44 -3.97 -11.36 -1.65
C GLU A 44 -3.01 -10.62 -0.70
N PHE A 45 -2.28 -9.62 -1.19
CA PHE A 45 -1.33 -8.83 -0.41
C PHE A 45 -1.99 -7.60 0.25
N ALA A 46 -3.25 -7.32 -0.06
CA ALA A 46 -4.01 -6.20 0.53
C ALA A 46 -3.97 -6.14 2.08
N PRO A 47 -4.08 -7.27 2.82
CA PRO A 47 -3.98 -7.24 4.29
C PRO A 47 -2.64 -6.70 4.79
N LYS A 48 -1.54 -6.90 4.05
CA LYS A 48 -0.21 -6.38 4.42
C LYS A 48 -0.12 -4.86 4.32
N PHE A 49 -0.81 -4.27 3.35
CA PHE A 49 -0.96 -2.82 3.29
C PHE A 49 -1.78 -2.28 4.47
N GLN A 50 -2.89 -2.94 4.82
CA GLN A 50 -3.71 -2.53 5.97
C GLN A 50 -2.94 -2.64 7.29
N GLU A 51 -2.24 -3.76 7.51
CA GLU A 51 -1.35 -3.96 8.66
C GLU A 51 -0.25 -2.89 8.74
N ALA A 52 0.25 -2.43 7.60
CA ALA A 52 1.23 -1.35 7.49
C ALA A 52 0.63 0.06 7.65
N GLY A 53 -0.69 0.19 7.82
CA GLY A 53 -1.37 1.47 8.05
C GLY A 53 -1.78 2.22 6.79
N TYR A 54 -1.92 1.54 5.66
CA TYR A 54 -2.55 2.09 4.45
C TYR A 54 -4.07 1.91 4.49
N GLU A 55 -4.78 2.89 3.93
CA GLU A 55 -6.14 2.68 3.46
C GLU A 55 -6.10 1.96 2.09
N VAL A 56 -6.94 0.93 1.90
CA VAL A 56 -6.95 0.10 0.69
C VAL A 56 -8.26 0.30 -0.07
N PHE A 57 -8.14 0.59 -1.37
CA PHE A 57 -9.25 0.81 -2.31
C PHE A 57 -9.19 -0.13 -3.52
#